data_AF-A0AAW0CMX6-F1
#
_entry.id   AF-A0AAW0CMX6-F1
#
_cell.length_a   1.000
_cell.length_b   1.000
_cell.length_c   1.000
_cell.angle_alpha   90.00
_cell.angle_beta   90.00
_cell.angle_gamma   90.00
#
_symmetry.space_group_name_H-M   'P 1'
#
loop_
_entity.id
_entity.type
_entity.pdbx_description
1 polymer ?
#
loop_
_entity_poly.entity_id
_entity_poly.type
_entity_poly.pdbx_seq_one_letter_code
_entity_poly.pdbx_strand_id
1 'polypeptide(L)'
;MLSLSEIAQIQTSLTAFNPCSPHNLSHPMSSFSFSNNLVEISALTALLGSEAAEAMVLGARGAAGVAWAATSSFGTVSVVKACLSGACGGWLRQSLGLRTLVSDDAVGLELRQDSHREAKLRLSLGEPLAIVCHVQKGTRMDAYAIDSHNSFMLRSIPETAAGDPIQVFVYSGNKFYRSGYAPLQVAAVLLSTLKIAESYVLWRSGSGLLGIVSAIPWLYFMTGLTLIKTREFLQIRQRSPEVHDLDIIAGRLPTVSRQGGVRKIVLGIAEHPRISLSWQLCWAGGAIVTTAALLYTYIIMADASRNTVLMWAGFQLLWLSARILVYHLTEPATPLLRRNCSLRPYQTLSTDLRMRVVNLTLALGQSQTAFHPRGYAQYAGDAFSSNAVHLVMQTRTSEDVFPLHHPVSVASDSTATRIEIIAVVGDTSLAAAMWMVGSDIGPMDMYDTCVVVLTAPGYSGQLFSVPAARVLSGTVPYDEDLEKENGPVFIPKGVPHPEIVTWWYWIPCSSSVWLEMSITAGVPLIGKHECSIRTDEQITAKLSAGRLNIALKSVEEVKEVLAFSAKGRDALSYLLG
;
A
#
# COMPACT_ATOMS: atom_id res chain seq x y z
N MET A 1 -20.38 21.55 2.64
CA MET A 1 -20.67 20.12 2.91
C MET A 1 -21.87 19.76 2.06
N LEU A 2 -21.70 18.94 1.03
CA LEU A 2 -22.83 18.42 0.25
C LEU A 2 -23.47 17.26 1.01
N SER A 3 -24.79 17.18 0.96
CA SER A 3 -25.59 16.14 1.61
C SER A 3 -25.41 14.78 0.91
N LEU A 4 -25.58 13.68 1.65
CA LEU A 4 -25.54 12.32 1.11
C LEU A 4 -26.57 12.09 -0.01
N SER A 5 -27.67 12.85 -0.02
CA SER A 5 -28.66 12.87 -1.10
C SER A 5 -28.13 13.49 -2.40
N GLU A 6 -27.28 14.52 -2.32
CA GLU A 6 -26.68 15.15 -3.51
C GLU A 6 -25.59 14.27 -4.14
N ILE A 7 -24.87 13.49 -3.32
CA ILE A 7 -23.89 12.51 -3.80
C ILE A 7 -24.60 11.33 -4.48
N ALA A 8 -25.73 10.87 -3.95
CA ALA A 8 -26.54 9.83 -4.57
C ALA A 8 -27.13 10.28 -5.92
N GLN A 9 -27.56 11.55 -6.03
CA GLN A 9 -28.13 12.10 -7.27
C GLN A 9 -27.11 12.17 -8.42
N ILE A 10 -25.86 12.51 -8.11
CA ILE A 10 -24.73 12.51 -9.07
C ILE A 10 -24.39 11.08 -9.51
N GLN A 11 -24.56 10.09 -8.63
CA GLN A 11 -24.27 8.69 -8.94
C GLN A 11 -25.36 8.05 -9.81
N THR A 12 -26.64 8.38 -9.60
CA THR A 12 -27.75 7.93 -10.47
C THR A 12 -27.75 8.55 -11.86
N SER A 13 -27.19 9.76 -12.03
CA SER A 13 -27.12 10.43 -13.34
C SER A 13 -25.99 9.89 -14.23
N LEU A 14 -25.01 9.15 -13.67
CA LEU A 14 -23.93 8.51 -14.42
C LEU A 14 -24.24 7.05 -14.82
N THR A 15 -25.27 6.42 -14.26
CA THR A 15 -25.60 4.99 -14.51
C THR A 15 -26.78 4.76 -15.45
N ALA A 16 -27.45 5.82 -15.94
CA ALA A 16 -28.60 5.71 -16.84
C ALA A 16 -28.19 5.86 -18.32
N PHE A 17 -27.35 4.96 -18.82
CA PHE A 17 -27.17 4.75 -20.27
C PHE A 17 -27.31 3.26 -20.56
N ASN A 18 -28.50 2.87 -21.02
CA ASN A 18 -28.85 1.51 -21.39
C ASN A 18 -29.39 1.55 -22.82
N PRO A 19 -28.64 1.15 -23.87
CA PRO A 19 -29.16 1.18 -25.23
C PRO A 19 -29.69 -0.20 -25.60
N CYS A 20 -31.00 -0.34 -25.80
CA CYS A 20 -31.60 -1.16 -26.86
C CYS A 20 -33.14 -1.19 -26.73
N SER A 21 -33.83 -0.66 -27.74
CA SER A 21 -35.05 -1.28 -28.26
C SER A 21 -35.17 -0.93 -29.75
N PRO A 22 -35.35 -1.91 -30.66
CA PRO A 22 -35.37 -1.66 -32.10
C PRO A 22 -36.82 -1.56 -32.57
N HIS A 23 -37.27 -0.43 -33.12
CA HIS A 23 -38.33 -0.41 -34.13
C HIS A 23 -38.42 0.94 -34.87
N ASN A 24 -38.72 0.84 -36.17
CA ASN A 24 -39.15 1.88 -37.13
C ASN A 24 -38.08 2.57 -37.98
N LEU A 25 -37.62 1.82 -38.98
CA LEU A 25 -37.16 2.30 -40.28
C LEU A 25 -38.37 2.78 -41.12
N SER A 26 -38.50 4.10 -41.32
CA SER A 26 -38.83 4.73 -42.62
C SER A 26 -39.33 6.16 -42.39
N HIS A 27 -38.47 7.17 -42.55
CA HIS A 27 -38.88 8.51 -42.99
C HIS A 27 -37.69 9.24 -43.64
N PRO A 28 -37.96 10.10 -44.64
CA PRO A 28 -36.96 10.61 -45.59
C PRO A 28 -36.04 11.65 -44.93
N MET A 29 -34.84 11.80 -45.50
CA MET A 29 -33.77 12.71 -45.05
C MET A 29 -34.26 14.15 -44.82
N SER A 30 -34.68 14.47 -43.60
CA SER A 30 -34.93 15.83 -43.14
C SER A 30 -33.68 16.35 -42.44
N SER A 31 -33.07 17.39 -43.03
CA SER A 31 -32.11 18.35 -42.45
C SER A 31 -31.39 17.91 -41.16
N PHE A 32 -30.15 17.44 -41.31
CA PHE A 32 -29.18 17.26 -40.23
C PHE A 32 -29.08 18.54 -39.36
N SER A 33 -29.65 18.54 -38.16
CA SER A 33 -29.46 19.62 -37.20
C SER A 33 -28.11 19.43 -36.49
N PHE A 34 -27.14 20.29 -36.81
CA PHE A 34 -25.74 20.14 -36.40
C PHE A 34 -25.53 20.22 -34.87
N SER A 35 -26.41 20.94 -34.17
CA SER A 35 -26.38 21.13 -32.71
C SER A 35 -26.58 19.83 -31.92
N ASN A 36 -27.59 19.01 -32.25
CA ASN A 36 -27.83 17.73 -31.57
C ASN A 36 -26.71 16.71 -31.85
N ASN A 37 -26.09 16.79 -33.03
CA ASN A 37 -24.98 15.91 -33.41
C ASN A 37 -23.69 16.22 -32.62
N LEU A 38 -23.45 17.47 -32.19
CA LEU A 38 -22.26 17.79 -31.39
C LEU A 38 -22.28 17.08 -30.02
N VAL A 39 -23.47 16.93 -29.41
CA VAL A 39 -23.64 16.18 -28.16
C VAL A 39 -23.38 14.68 -28.38
N GLU A 40 -23.93 14.10 -29.44
CA GLU A 40 -23.70 12.69 -29.79
C GLU A 40 -22.23 12.41 -30.16
N ILE A 41 -21.58 13.32 -30.90
CA ILE A 41 -20.15 13.25 -31.22
C ILE A 41 -19.31 13.40 -29.94
N SER A 42 -19.73 14.23 -28.98
CA SER A 42 -19.05 14.37 -27.68
C SER A 42 -19.15 13.10 -26.82
N ALA A 43 -20.30 12.41 -26.85
CA ALA A 43 -20.47 11.13 -26.17
C ALA A 43 -19.67 10.01 -26.85
N LEU A 44 -19.67 9.97 -28.18
CA LEU A 44 -18.90 9.02 -28.98
C LEU A 44 -17.37 9.21 -28.79
N THR A 45 -16.92 10.47 -28.72
CA THR A 45 -15.53 10.82 -28.40
C THR A 45 -15.14 10.50 -26.97
N ALA A 46 -16.07 10.32 -26.03
CA ALA A 46 -15.74 9.87 -24.68
C ALA A 46 -15.57 8.34 -24.58
N LEU A 47 -16.35 7.57 -25.33
CA LEU A 47 -16.46 6.12 -25.13
C LEU A 47 -15.50 5.28 -25.99
N LEU A 48 -15.31 5.63 -27.27
CA LEU A 48 -14.57 4.77 -28.21
C LEU A 48 -13.05 4.88 -28.03
N GLY A 49 -12.41 3.72 -27.77
CA GLY A 49 -10.96 3.61 -27.61
C GLY A 49 -10.40 4.20 -26.31
N SER A 50 -11.27 4.41 -25.31
CA SER A 50 -10.97 4.97 -24.00
C SER A 50 -9.87 4.21 -23.25
N GLU A 51 -9.99 2.88 -23.14
CA GLU A 51 -9.00 2.03 -22.47
C GLU A 51 -7.64 2.04 -23.17
N ALA A 52 -7.63 1.97 -24.50
CA ALA A 52 -6.39 2.00 -25.28
C ALA A 52 -5.67 3.35 -25.11
N ALA A 53 -6.42 4.46 -25.14
CA ALA A 53 -5.87 5.80 -24.94
C ALA A 53 -5.29 5.98 -23.52
N GLU A 54 -6.02 5.51 -22.50
CA GLU A 54 -5.59 5.52 -21.10
C GLU A 54 -4.30 4.69 -20.89
N ALA A 55 -4.27 3.46 -21.43
CA ALA A 55 -3.10 2.60 -21.34
C ALA A 55 -1.89 3.18 -22.07
N MET A 56 -2.12 3.79 -23.23
CA MET A 56 -1.09 4.43 -24.02
C MET A 56 -0.47 5.65 -23.32
N VAL A 57 -1.30 6.56 -22.77
CA VAL A 57 -0.78 7.78 -22.12
C VAL A 57 -0.03 7.46 -20.83
N LEU A 58 -0.42 6.40 -20.12
CA LEU A 58 0.29 5.91 -18.95
C LEU A 58 1.53 5.06 -19.29
N GLY A 59 1.81 4.89 -20.59
CA GLY A 59 3.02 4.25 -21.09
C GLY A 59 3.00 2.72 -21.08
N ALA A 60 1.83 2.09 -21.00
CA ALA A 60 1.69 0.63 -21.06
C ALA A 60 2.17 0.04 -22.40
N ARG A 61 2.23 0.85 -23.47
CA ARG A 61 2.77 0.48 -24.79
C ARG A 61 4.11 1.15 -25.11
N GLY A 62 4.82 1.58 -24.07
CA GLY A 62 6.13 2.19 -24.19
C GLY A 62 6.09 3.59 -24.80
N ALA A 63 7.18 3.95 -25.47
CA ALA A 63 7.34 5.27 -26.08
C ALA A 63 6.33 5.53 -27.20
N ALA A 64 6.10 4.53 -28.05
CA ALA A 64 5.10 4.61 -29.10
C ALA A 64 3.69 4.85 -28.53
N GLY A 65 3.33 4.16 -27.45
CA GLY A 65 2.06 4.39 -26.77
C GLY A 65 1.82 5.85 -26.43
N VAL A 66 2.76 6.47 -25.71
CA VAL A 66 2.64 7.87 -25.27
C VAL A 66 2.52 8.84 -26.46
N ALA A 67 3.32 8.62 -27.51
CA ALA A 67 3.26 9.41 -28.75
C ALA A 67 1.89 9.35 -29.45
N TRP A 68 1.23 8.19 -29.41
CA TRP A 68 -0.05 7.94 -30.07
C TRP A 68 -1.27 8.23 -29.20
N ALA A 69 -1.10 8.41 -27.89
CA ALA A 69 -2.23 8.52 -26.97
C ALA A 69 -3.17 9.68 -27.32
N ALA A 70 -2.60 10.83 -27.67
CA ALA A 70 -3.32 12.08 -27.94
C ALA A 70 -3.30 12.51 -29.42
N THR A 71 -3.16 11.56 -30.36
CA THR A 71 -3.28 11.86 -31.80
C THR A 71 -4.72 12.04 -32.25
N SER A 72 -5.69 11.49 -31.51
CA SER A 72 -7.12 11.61 -31.78
C SER A 72 -7.84 12.30 -30.61
N SER A 73 -8.83 13.14 -30.92
CA SER A 73 -9.74 13.74 -29.95
C SER A 73 -10.71 12.71 -29.36
N PHE A 74 -10.93 11.57 -30.03
CA PHE A 74 -11.65 10.42 -29.46
C PHE A 74 -10.83 9.80 -28.32
N GLY A 75 -11.44 9.53 -27.18
CA GLY A 75 -10.79 9.05 -25.95
C GLY A 75 -10.10 10.15 -25.14
N THR A 76 -10.23 11.43 -25.52
CA THR A 76 -9.52 12.53 -24.83
C THR A 76 -9.86 12.63 -23.35
N VAL A 77 -11.14 12.43 -22.97
CA VAL A 77 -11.55 12.45 -21.56
C VAL A 77 -10.82 11.35 -20.77
N SER A 78 -10.63 10.18 -21.36
CA SER A 78 -9.84 9.08 -20.78
C SER A 78 -8.36 9.44 -20.67
N VAL A 79 -7.80 10.12 -21.67
CA VAL A 79 -6.42 10.66 -21.61
C VAL A 79 -6.27 11.64 -20.45
N VAL A 80 -7.21 12.59 -20.29
CA VAL A 80 -7.22 13.54 -19.16
C VAL A 80 -7.33 12.81 -17.82
N LYS A 81 -8.28 11.87 -17.69
CA LYS A 81 -8.45 11.08 -16.47
C LYS A 81 -7.17 10.32 -16.11
N ALA A 82 -6.58 9.66 -17.09
CA ALA A 82 -5.33 8.91 -16.95
C ALA A 82 -4.15 9.83 -16.58
N CYS A 83 -4.12 11.05 -17.12
CA CYS A 83 -3.13 12.06 -16.76
C CYS A 83 -3.29 12.54 -15.31
N LEU A 84 -4.50 12.86 -14.88
CA LEU A 84 -4.76 13.18 -13.47
C LEU A 84 -4.39 12.00 -12.56
N SER A 85 -4.73 10.78 -12.98
CA SER A 85 -4.40 9.55 -12.28
C SER A 85 -2.90 9.31 -12.13
N GLY A 86 -2.11 9.57 -13.17
CA GLY A 86 -0.64 9.50 -13.14
C GLY A 86 0.03 10.70 -12.43
N ALA A 87 -0.68 11.81 -12.28
CA ALA A 87 -0.21 13.00 -11.57
C ALA A 87 -0.43 12.91 -10.05
N CYS A 88 -1.47 12.21 -9.62
CA CYS A 88 -1.84 12.10 -8.22
C CYS A 88 -1.12 10.94 -7.49
N GLY A 89 -0.78 11.16 -6.23
CA GLY A 89 -0.40 10.06 -5.33
C GLY A 89 -1.57 9.11 -5.05
N GLY A 90 -1.26 7.90 -4.55
CA GLY A 90 -2.24 6.82 -4.37
C GLY A 90 -3.51 7.23 -3.60
N TRP A 91 -3.33 7.94 -2.47
CA TRP A 91 -4.44 8.39 -1.64
C TRP A 91 -5.40 9.36 -2.36
N LEU A 92 -4.84 10.31 -3.11
CA LEU A 92 -5.61 11.33 -3.81
C LEU A 92 -6.32 10.71 -5.02
N ARG A 93 -5.63 9.79 -5.73
CA ARG A 93 -6.21 9.04 -6.84
C ARG A 93 -7.43 8.23 -6.40
N GLN A 94 -7.33 7.54 -5.26
CA GLN A 94 -8.46 6.79 -4.68
C GLN A 94 -9.59 7.74 -4.26
N SER A 95 -9.26 8.85 -3.59
CA SER A 95 -10.27 9.81 -3.08
C SER A 95 -11.04 10.52 -4.20
N LEU A 96 -10.41 10.78 -5.35
CA LEU A 96 -11.03 11.43 -6.50
C LEU A 96 -11.72 10.45 -7.47
N GLY A 97 -11.73 9.15 -7.18
CA GLY A 97 -12.30 8.15 -8.10
C GLY A 97 -11.53 8.02 -9.43
N LEU A 98 -10.25 8.41 -9.44
CA LEU A 98 -9.38 8.37 -10.62
C LEU A 98 -8.74 6.99 -10.84
N ARG A 99 -9.02 6.04 -9.95
CA ARG A 99 -8.48 4.68 -9.99
C ARG A 99 -9.15 3.86 -11.09
N THR A 100 -8.32 3.15 -11.84
CA THR A 100 -8.66 2.18 -12.89
C THR A 100 -7.63 1.05 -12.86
N LEU A 101 -7.96 -0.11 -13.43
CA LEU A 101 -6.98 -1.22 -13.58
C LEU A 101 -5.74 -0.76 -14.34
N VAL A 102 -5.91 0.07 -15.37
CA VAL A 102 -4.80 0.58 -16.17
C VAL A 102 -3.89 1.52 -15.38
N SER A 103 -4.46 2.39 -14.54
CA SER A 103 -3.67 3.25 -13.66
C SER A 103 -2.94 2.47 -12.56
N ASP A 104 -3.60 1.46 -12.00
CA ASP A 104 -3.00 0.58 -11.00
C ASP A 104 -1.83 -0.22 -11.60
N ASP A 105 -2.00 -0.77 -12.80
CA ASP A 105 -0.92 -1.44 -13.54
C ASP A 105 0.21 -0.47 -13.93
N ALA A 106 -0.11 0.81 -14.16
CA ALA A 106 0.89 1.77 -14.59
C ALA A 106 1.76 2.32 -13.45
N VAL A 107 1.14 2.67 -12.33
CA VAL A 107 1.80 3.41 -11.24
C VAL A 107 1.63 2.78 -9.86
N GLY A 108 0.85 1.71 -9.72
CA GLY A 108 0.59 1.06 -8.43
C GLY A 108 -0.27 1.90 -7.50
N LEU A 109 -0.77 1.32 -6.41
CA LEU A 109 -1.50 1.99 -5.33
C LEU A 109 -0.81 1.67 -4.01
N GLU A 110 -0.03 2.62 -3.53
CA GLU A 110 0.70 2.53 -2.26
C GLU A 110 0.17 3.59 -1.30
N LEU A 111 -0.08 3.20 -0.06
CA LEU A 111 -0.54 4.08 1.02
C LEU A 111 0.43 4.01 2.19
N ARG A 112 0.80 5.16 2.74
CA ARG A 112 1.71 5.31 3.86
C ARG A 112 1.10 4.82 5.17
N GLN A 113 1.86 4.01 5.90
CA GLN A 113 1.43 3.45 7.18
C GLN A 113 1.38 4.50 8.31
N ASP A 114 2.26 5.50 8.26
CA ASP A 114 2.38 6.60 9.22
C ASP A 114 1.42 7.77 8.96
N SER A 115 0.69 7.74 7.84
CA SER A 115 -0.18 8.83 7.42
C SER A 115 -1.58 8.69 8.01
N HIS A 116 -1.95 9.62 8.91
CA HIS A 116 -3.31 9.71 9.46
C HIS A 116 -4.37 9.94 8.38
N ARG A 117 -4.03 10.68 7.31
CA ARG A 117 -4.94 10.93 6.18
C ARG A 117 -5.27 9.64 5.43
N GLU A 118 -4.30 8.75 5.34
CA GLU A 118 -4.41 7.51 4.57
C GLU A 118 -4.96 6.34 5.39
N ALA A 119 -4.93 6.43 6.72
CA ALA A 119 -5.48 5.43 7.63
C ALA A 119 -6.94 5.06 7.31
N LYS A 120 -7.81 6.06 7.07
CA LYS A 120 -9.21 5.81 6.70
C LYS A 120 -9.35 5.13 5.34
N LEU A 121 -8.49 5.47 4.39
CA LEU A 121 -8.50 4.86 3.06
C LEU A 121 -8.03 3.40 3.14
N ARG A 122 -6.99 3.10 3.92
CA ARG A 122 -6.51 1.73 4.14
C ARG A 122 -7.61 0.81 4.66
N LEU A 123 -8.38 1.27 5.64
CA LEU A 123 -9.55 0.55 6.15
C LEU A 123 -10.60 0.27 5.06
N SER A 124 -10.84 1.22 4.14
CA SER A 124 -11.82 1.05 3.05
C SER A 124 -11.37 0.09 1.95
N LEU A 125 -10.05 -0.12 1.79
CA LEU A 125 -9.48 -0.97 0.74
C LEU A 125 -9.28 -2.43 1.17
N GLY A 126 -9.38 -2.73 2.47
CA GLY A 126 -9.19 -4.08 3.00
C GLY A 126 -7.71 -4.47 3.16
N GLU A 127 -7.38 -5.72 2.86
CA GLU A 127 -6.03 -6.28 3.09
C GLU A 127 -5.05 -5.85 1.97
N PRO A 128 -3.83 -5.41 2.30
CA PRO A 128 -2.83 -5.09 1.29
C PRO A 128 -2.29 -6.35 0.58
N LEU A 129 -1.84 -6.19 -0.66
CA LEU A 129 -1.20 -7.24 -1.47
C LEU A 129 0.28 -7.41 -1.17
N ALA A 130 0.94 -6.34 -0.73
CA ALA A 130 2.35 -6.31 -0.39
C ALA A 130 2.64 -5.21 0.63
N ILE A 131 3.76 -5.35 1.33
CA ILE A 131 4.35 -4.31 2.17
C ILE A 131 5.62 -3.81 1.51
N VAL A 132 5.76 -2.49 1.44
CA VAL A 132 6.84 -1.81 0.72
C VAL A 132 7.59 -0.90 1.70
N CYS A 133 8.92 -1.01 1.73
CA CYS A 133 9.79 -0.16 2.53
C CYS A 133 10.76 0.61 1.63
N HIS A 134 10.78 1.93 1.75
CA HIS A 134 11.85 2.75 1.15
C HIS A 134 12.97 2.97 2.15
N VAL A 135 14.13 2.35 1.91
CA VAL A 135 15.30 2.39 2.79
C VAL A 135 15.80 3.81 3.01
N GLN A 136 16.04 4.58 1.93
CA GLN A 136 16.57 5.95 2.05
C GLN A 136 15.58 6.93 2.68
N LYS A 137 14.29 6.77 2.40
CA LYS A 137 13.24 7.68 2.89
C LYS A 137 12.76 7.30 4.29
N GLY A 138 13.06 6.08 4.75
CA GLY A 138 12.50 5.51 5.97
C GLY A 138 10.98 5.32 5.94
N THR A 139 10.35 5.37 4.76
CA THR A 139 8.89 5.31 4.63
C THR A 139 8.40 3.88 4.42
N ARG A 140 7.33 3.51 5.11
CA ARG A 140 6.65 2.22 5.01
C ARG A 140 5.27 2.38 4.43
N MET A 141 4.92 1.47 3.53
CA MET A 141 3.69 1.57 2.75
C MET A 141 3.00 0.22 2.60
N ASP A 142 1.67 0.28 2.60
CA ASP A 142 0.77 -0.80 2.25
C ASP A 142 0.45 -0.68 0.75
N ALA A 143 0.80 -1.71 -0.03
CA ALA A 143 0.53 -1.74 -1.46
C ALA A 143 -0.76 -2.53 -1.76
N TYR A 144 -1.75 -1.84 -2.31
CA TYR A 144 -3.07 -2.37 -2.69
C TYR A 144 -3.19 -2.68 -4.18
N ALA A 145 -2.29 -2.11 -4.98
CA ALA A 145 -2.06 -2.52 -6.34
C ALA A 145 -0.56 -2.41 -6.61
N ILE A 146 0.01 -3.44 -7.21
CA ILE A 146 1.43 -3.49 -7.56
C ILE A 146 1.52 -3.15 -9.04
N ASP A 147 2.31 -2.13 -9.38
CA ASP A 147 2.54 -1.76 -10.77
C ASP A 147 3.04 -2.96 -11.59
N SER A 148 2.75 -2.95 -12.88
CA SER A 148 3.11 -4.01 -13.84
C SER A 148 4.60 -4.35 -13.80
N HIS A 149 5.47 -3.39 -13.50
CA HIS A 149 6.90 -3.59 -13.45
C HIS A 149 7.32 -4.42 -12.23
N ASN A 150 6.85 -4.07 -11.04
CA ASN A 150 7.09 -4.85 -9.82
C ASN A 150 6.31 -6.17 -9.82
N SER A 151 5.08 -6.18 -10.36
CA SER A 151 4.23 -7.36 -10.48
C SER A 151 4.85 -8.44 -11.36
N PHE A 152 5.41 -8.06 -12.52
CA PHE A 152 6.11 -9.01 -13.40
C PHE A 152 7.30 -9.68 -12.68
N MET A 153 8.08 -8.89 -11.94
CA MET A 153 9.22 -9.40 -11.17
C MET A 153 8.76 -10.36 -10.07
N LEU A 154 7.74 -9.99 -9.29
CA LEU A 154 7.18 -10.86 -8.25
C LEU A 154 6.57 -12.15 -8.80
N ARG A 155 6.00 -12.13 -10.01
CA ARG A 155 5.50 -13.34 -10.70
C ARG A 155 6.63 -14.24 -11.18
N SER A 156 7.81 -13.68 -11.45
CA SER A 156 8.95 -14.42 -11.98
C SER A 156 9.79 -15.13 -10.91
N ILE A 157 9.65 -14.75 -9.64
CA ILE A 157 10.34 -15.40 -8.53
C ILE A 157 9.47 -16.51 -7.91
N PRO A 158 10.08 -17.63 -7.47
CA PRO A 158 9.36 -18.70 -6.81
C PRO A 158 8.83 -18.27 -5.44
N GLU A 159 7.82 -18.99 -4.99
CA GLU A 159 7.19 -18.82 -3.68
C GLU A 159 7.94 -19.60 -2.61
N THR A 160 8.01 -19.05 -1.40
CA THR A 160 8.49 -19.76 -0.21
C THR A 160 7.28 -20.21 0.62
N ALA A 161 7.09 -21.52 0.79
CA ALA A 161 5.98 -22.06 1.56
C ALA A 161 6.23 -21.97 3.08
N ALA A 162 5.20 -22.22 3.88
CA ALA A 162 5.39 -22.41 5.32
C ALA A 162 6.29 -23.64 5.57
N GLY A 163 7.15 -23.59 6.59
CA GLY A 163 8.17 -24.60 6.88
C GLY A 163 9.45 -24.52 6.02
N ASP A 164 9.39 -23.92 4.83
CA ASP A 164 10.60 -23.74 4.00
C ASP A 164 11.55 -22.69 4.59
N PRO A 165 12.88 -22.88 4.43
CA PRO A 165 13.87 -21.89 4.84
C PRO A 165 13.64 -20.57 4.11
N ILE A 166 13.86 -19.46 4.81
CA ILE A 166 13.64 -18.12 4.27
C ILE A 166 14.52 -17.88 3.03
N GLN A 167 13.87 -17.60 1.90
CA GLN A 167 14.51 -17.24 0.65
C GLN A 167 14.34 -15.75 0.38
N VAL A 168 15.46 -15.07 0.11
CA VAL A 168 15.48 -13.63 -0.16
C VAL A 168 16.05 -13.37 -1.54
N PHE A 169 15.30 -12.64 -2.35
CA PHE A 169 15.70 -12.26 -3.70
C PHE A 169 16.35 -10.88 -3.64
N VAL A 170 17.66 -10.84 -3.80
CA VAL A 170 18.40 -9.57 -3.85
C VAL A 170 18.50 -9.15 -5.30
N TYR A 171 17.99 -7.96 -5.58
CA TYR A 171 18.08 -7.36 -6.89
C TYR A 171 19.54 -7.18 -7.30
N SER A 172 19.87 -7.61 -8.52
CA SER A 172 21.19 -7.41 -9.11
C SER A 172 21.04 -6.68 -10.44
N GLY A 173 21.80 -5.59 -10.61
CA GLY A 173 21.85 -4.87 -11.87
C GLY A 173 22.30 -5.80 -13.00
N ASN A 174 21.51 -5.91 -14.06
CA ASN A 174 21.88 -6.72 -15.22
C ASN A 174 22.89 -5.96 -16.08
N LYS A 175 24.18 -6.30 -15.95
CA LYS A 175 25.28 -5.70 -16.74
C LYS A 175 25.14 -5.94 -18.26
N PHE A 176 24.36 -6.92 -18.68
CA PHE A 176 24.18 -7.31 -20.08
C PHE A 176 22.85 -6.81 -20.67
N TYR A 177 22.12 -5.94 -19.96
CA TYR A 177 20.89 -5.40 -20.49
C TYR A 177 21.17 -4.54 -21.73
N ARG A 178 20.84 -5.07 -22.90
CA ARG A 178 20.69 -4.27 -24.12
C ARG A 178 19.25 -3.76 -24.13
N SER A 179 19.10 -2.44 -24.08
CA SER A 179 17.84 -1.77 -24.42
C SER A 179 17.50 -2.12 -25.86
N GLY A 180 16.75 -3.20 -26.07
CA GLY A 180 16.19 -3.52 -27.36
C GLY A 180 15.15 -2.47 -27.69
N TYR A 181 15.57 -1.40 -28.37
CA TYR A 181 14.61 -0.59 -29.11
C TYR A 181 14.02 -1.51 -30.17
N ALA A 182 12.82 -2.04 -29.91
CA ALA A 182 12.10 -2.77 -30.93
C ALA A 182 11.97 -1.82 -32.13
N PRO A 183 12.44 -2.16 -33.34
CA PRO A 183 12.37 -1.28 -34.51
C PRO A 183 10.93 -0.81 -34.75
N LEU A 184 9.94 -1.61 -34.35
CA LEU A 184 8.53 -1.26 -34.35
C LEU A 184 8.18 -0.05 -33.46
N GLN A 185 8.78 0.08 -32.26
CA GLN A 185 8.55 1.24 -31.38
C GLN A 185 9.07 2.53 -32.02
N VAL A 186 10.26 2.49 -32.63
CA VAL A 186 10.84 3.64 -33.33
C VAL A 186 10.00 3.99 -34.56
N ALA A 187 9.64 2.99 -35.37
CA ALA A 187 8.79 3.17 -36.54
C ALA A 187 7.42 3.76 -36.17
N ALA A 188 6.79 3.28 -35.10
CA ALA A 188 5.53 3.81 -34.62
C ALA A 188 5.66 5.26 -34.14
N VAL A 189 6.70 5.61 -33.38
CA VAL A 189 6.95 7.01 -32.97
C VAL A 189 7.12 7.91 -34.20
N LEU A 190 7.92 7.49 -35.19
CA LEU A 190 8.07 8.24 -36.44
C LEU A 190 6.75 8.35 -37.21
N LEU A 191 5.94 7.30 -37.27
CA LEU A 191 4.65 7.32 -37.94
C LEU A 191 3.67 8.31 -37.28
N SER A 192 3.81 8.56 -35.97
CA SER A 192 2.98 9.57 -35.28
C SER A 192 3.20 10.99 -35.81
N THR A 193 4.36 11.29 -36.42
CA THR A 193 4.63 12.63 -36.99
C THR A 193 3.78 12.94 -38.21
N LEU A 194 3.11 11.94 -38.79
CA LEU A 194 2.09 12.17 -39.82
C LEU A 194 0.92 13.02 -39.31
N LYS A 195 0.77 13.20 -37.99
CA LYS A 195 -0.16 14.18 -37.40
C LYS A 195 0.03 15.60 -37.96
N ILE A 196 1.24 15.97 -38.37
CA ILE A 196 1.53 17.26 -39.02
C ILE A 196 0.73 17.44 -40.32
N ALA A 197 0.42 16.34 -41.04
CA ALA A 197 -0.37 16.40 -42.27
C ALA A 197 -1.81 16.85 -42.02
N GLU A 198 -2.43 16.46 -40.89
CA GLU A 198 -3.75 16.98 -40.50
C GLU A 198 -3.69 18.49 -40.30
N SER A 199 -2.72 18.98 -39.52
CA SER A 199 -2.56 20.41 -39.27
C SER A 199 -2.36 21.19 -40.56
N TYR A 200 -1.55 20.67 -41.48
CA TYR A 200 -1.34 21.27 -42.80
C TYR A 200 -2.63 21.31 -43.64
N VAL A 201 -3.39 20.22 -43.70
CA VAL A 201 -4.64 20.15 -44.46
C VAL A 201 -5.69 21.10 -43.87
N LEU A 202 -5.86 21.12 -42.54
CA LEU A 202 -6.79 22.04 -41.88
C LEU A 202 -6.41 23.50 -42.08
N TRP A 203 -5.10 23.80 -42.06
CA TRP A 203 -4.59 25.13 -42.41
C TRP A 203 -4.95 25.52 -43.85
N ARG A 204 -4.70 24.63 -44.82
CA ARG A 204 -5.02 24.88 -46.23
C ARG A 204 -6.52 25.04 -46.49
N SER A 205 -7.34 24.41 -45.66
CA SER A 205 -8.81 24.50 -45.69
C SER A 205 -9.37 25.72 -44.94
N GLY A 206 -8.53 26.70 -44.58
CA GLY A 206 -8.96 27.96 -43.98
C GLY A 206 -9.16 27.92 -42.46
N SER A 207 -8.82 26.82 -41.79
CA SER A 207 -8.95 26.67 -40.33
C SER A 207 -7.61 26.32 -39.68
N GLY A 208 -6.62 27.20 -39.87
CA GLY A 208 -5.27 27.02 -39.31
C GLY A 208 -5.27 26.89 -37.79
N LEU A 209 -6.15 27.63 -37.09
CA LEU A 209 -6.25 27.55 -35.64
C LEU A 209 -6.70 26.17 -35.16
N LEU A 210 -7.68 25.54 -35.82
CA LEU A 210 -8.11 24.17 -35.51
C LEU A 210 -6.97 23.17 -35.73
N GLY A 211 -6.21 23.34 -36.81
CA GLY A 211 -5.03 22.52 -37.11
C GLY A 211 -3.93 22.62 -36.05
N ILE A 212 -3.69 23.81 -35.49
CA ILE A 212 -2.74 24.02 -34.39
C ILE A 212 -3.28 23.36 -33.11
N VAL A 213 -4.53 23.69 -32.72
CA VAL A 213 -5.14 23.20 -31.47
C VAL A 213 -5.22 21.67 -31.44
N SER A 214 -5.55 21.02 -32.57
CA SER A 214 -5.58 19.56 -32.71
C SER A 214 -4.19 18.90 -32.55
N ALA A 215 -3.09 19.61 -32.83
CA ALA A 215 -1.74 19.08 -32.72
C ALA A 215 -1.08 19.33 -31.36
N ILE A 216 -1.56 20.29 -30.57
CA ILE A 216 -0.96 20.66 -29.27
C ILE A 216 -0.83 19.46 -28.32
N PRO A 217 -1.87 18.64 -28.06
CA PRO A 217 -1.75 17.49 -27.16
C PRO A 217 -0.70 16.48 -27.62
N TRP A 218 -0.70 16.13 -28.91
CA TRP A 218 0.30 15.23 -29.50
C TRP A 218 1.72 15.78 -29.31
N LEU A 219 1.95 17.06 -29.62
CA LEU A 219 3.25 17.70 -29.48
C LEU A 219 3.73 17.70 -28.01
N TYR A 220 2.80 17.92 -27.07
CA TYR A 220 3.10 17.87 -25.64
C TYR A 220 3.58 16.48 -25.20
N PHE A 221 2.84 15.41 -25.54
CA PHE A 221 3.26 14.07 -25.14
C PHE A 221 4.52 13.59 -25.87
N MET A 222 4.72 14.00 -27.13
CA MET A 222 5.96 13.75 -27.87
C MET A 222 7.17 14.40 -27.20
N THR A 223 7.05 15.65 -26.75
CA THR A 223 8.13 16.37 -26.05
C THR A 223 8.35 15.85 -24.63
N GLY A 224 7.28 15.54 -23.89
CA GLY A 224 7.39 14.90 -22.57
C GLY A 224 8.11 13.55 -22.66
N LEU A 225 7.78 12.74 -23.67
CA LEU A 225 8.42 11.45 -23.92
C LEU A 225 9.93 11.58 -24.16
N THR A 226 10.36 12.51 -25.01
CA THR A 226 11.79 12.70 -25.32
C THR A 226 12.56 13.15 -24.08
N LEU A 227 12.00 14.05 -23.27
CA LEU A 227 12.60 14.50 -22.01
C LEU A 227 12.75 13.36 -21.01
N ILE A 228 11.70 12.56 -20.80
CA ILE A 228 11.72 11.45 -19.85
C ILE A 228 12.70 10.38 -20.29
N LYS A 229 12.71 10.01 -21.57
CA LYS A 229 13.66 9.01 -22.10
C LYS A 229 15.11 9.48 -22.01
N THR A 230 15.36 10.76 -22.29
CA THR A 230 16.69 11.34 -22.14
C THR A 230 17.14 11.29 -20.68
N ARG A 231 16.26 11.65 -19.74
CA ARG A 231 16.55 11.57 -18.30
C ARG A 231 16.78 10.14 -17.82
N GLU A 232 15.94 9.18 -18.22
CA GLU A 232 16.12 7.77 -17.89
C GLU A 232 17.48 7.26 -18.39
N PHE A 233 17.84 7.59 -19.62
CA PHE A 233 19.14 7.23 -20.20
C PHE A 233 20.32 7.81 -19.41
N LEU A 234 20.23 9.08 -19.01
CA LEU A 234 21.25 9.72 -18.18
C LEU A 234 21.35 9.07 -16.79
N GLN A 235 20.22 8.74 -16.17
CA GLN A 235 20.18 8.08 -14.86
C GLN A 235 20.76 6.67 -14.89
N ILE A 236 20.51 5.91 -15.96
CA ILE A 236 21.10 4.58 -16.14
C ILE A 236 22.63 4.66 -16.21
N ARG A 237 23.18 5.71 -16.83
CA ARG A 237 24.64 5.93 -16.92
C ARG A 237 25.28 6.37 -15.60
N GLN A 238 24.55 7.11 -14.77
CA GLN A 238 25.08 7.71 -13.55
C GLN A 238 24.91 6.84 -12.30
N ARG A 239 24.03 5.84 -12.30
CA ARG A 239 23.76 5.03 -11.11
C ARG A 239 24.86 4.00 -10.86
N SER A 240 25.52 4.15 -9.71
CA SER A 240 26.32 3.09 -9.11
C SER A 240 25.44 1.85 -8.85
N PRO A 241 25.93 0.63 -9.13
CA PRO A 241 25.14 -0.62 -9.03
C PRO A 241 24.72 -1.03 -7.61
N GLU A 242 25.10 -0.30 -6.56
CA GLU A 242 25.05 -0.82 -5.19
C GLU A 242 23.93 -0.27 -4.28
N VAL A 243 23.24 0.81 -4.66
CA VAL A 243 22.22 1.41 -3.77
C VAL A 243 20.86 1.41 -4.46
N HIS A 244 20.04 0.45 -4.06
CA HIS A 244 18.65 0.39 -4.44
C HIS A 244 17.77 0.42 -3.20
N ASP A 245 16.68 1.20 -3.32
CA ASP A 245 16.05 1.83 -2.16
C ASP A 245 14.73 1.20 -1.76
N LEU A 246 14.19 0.27 -2.55
CA LEU A 246 12.86 -0.29 -2.34
C LEU A 246 12.93 -1.76 -1.96
N ASP A 247 12.34 -2.12 -0.84
CA ASP A 247 12.17 -3.50 -0.40
C ASP A 247 10.70 -3.87 -0.42
N ILE A 248 10.39 -5.08 -0.85
CA ILE A 248 9.02 -5.57 -0.95
C ILE A 248 8.91 -6.94 -0.32
N ILE A 249 7.87 -7.12 0.49
CA ILE A 249 7.36 -8.44 0.83
C ILE A 249 5.94 -8.60 0.29
N ALA A 250 5.69 -9.70 -0.40
CA ALA A 250 4.43 -10.00 -1.05
C ALA A 250 4.03 -11.48 -0.85
N GLY A 251 2.81 -11.81 -1.26
CA GLY A 251 2.22 -13.13 -1.13
C GLY A 251 0.87 -13.06 -0.43
N ARG A 252 0.48 -14.14 0.23
CA ARG A 252 -0.71 -14.11 1.10
C ARG A 252 -0.28 -13.60 2.47
N LEU A 253 -0.36 -12.29 2.69
CA LEU A 253 0.06 -11.66 3.94
C LEU A 253 -0.80 -12.15 5.12
N PRO A 254 -0.23 -12.34 6.31
CA PRO A 254 -0.98 -12.64 7.51
C PRO A 254 -1.82 -11.44 7.94
N THR A 255 -2.99 -11.72 8.50
CA THR A 255 -3.81 -10.72 9.19
C THR A 255 -3.99 -11.12 10.65
N VAL A 256 -4.56 -10.23 11.44
CA VAL A 256 -4.81 -10.43 12.87
C VAL A 256 -5.67 -11.67 13.18
N SER A 257 -6.47 -12.14 12.23
CA SER A 257 -7.35 -13.30 12.40
C SER A 257 -7.05 -14.46 11.44
N ARG A 258 -6.23 -14.24 10.41
CA ARG A 258 -5.93 -15.26 9.39
C ARG A 258 -4.44 -15.46 9.26
N GLN A 259 -4.03 -16.71 9.35
CA GLN A 259 -2.66 -17.09 9.02
C GLN A 259 -2.33 -16.68 7.58
N GLY A 260 -1.11 -16.18 7.39
CA GLY A 260 -0.58 -15.92 6.05
C GLY A 260 -0.35 -17.21 5.29
N GLY A 261 0.04 -17.09 4.03
CA GLY A 261 0.41 -18.21 3.17
C GLY A 261 1.83 -18.09 2.67
N VAL A 262 2.01 -18.43 1.39
CA VAL A 262 3.27 -18.29 0.67
C VAL A 262 3.80 -16.86 0.73
N ARG A 263 5.14 -16.74 0.80
CA ARG A 263 5.85 -15.46 0.92
C ARG A 263 6.88 -15.28 -0.18
N LYS A 264 7.09 -14.02 -0.56
CA LYS A 264 8.10 -13.56 -1.52
C LYS A 264 8.77 -12.32 -0.95
N ILE A 265 10.09 -12.36 -0.81
CA ILE A 265 10.88 -11.25 -0.25
C ILE A 265 11.86 -10.79 -1.32
N VAL A 266 11.79 -9.51 -1.67
CA VAL A 266 12.68 -8.91 -2.65
C VAL A 266 13.29 -7.65 -2.08
N LEU A 267 14.63 -7.58 -2.11
CA LEU A 267 15.39 -6.45 -1.59
C LEU A 267 16.08 -5.68 -2.70
N GLY A 268 16.20 -4.38 -2.50
CA GLY A 268 17.00 -3.52 -3.38
C GLY A 268 16.38 -3.31 -4.76
N ILE A 269 15.06 -3.17 -4.85
CA ILE A 269 14.40 -2.80 -6.09
C ILE A 269 14.65 -1.32 -6.35
N ALA A 270 14.93 -0.97 -7.60
CA ALA A 270 15.01 0.43 -8.02
C ALA A 270 13.60 1.04 -8.09
N GLU A 271 13.46 2.23 -7.49
CA GLU A 271 12.21 3.01 -7.47
C GLU A 271 11.64 3.20 -8.89
N HIS A 272 10.32 3.09 -8.99
CA HIS A 272 9.63 3.18 -10.26
C HIS A 272 9.68 4.63 -10.80
N PRO A 273 10.10 4.88 -12.06
CA PRO A 273 10.27 6.24 -12.55
C PRO A 273 8.95 7.02 -12.64
N ARG A 274 7.82 6.31 -12.77
CA ARG A 274 6.48 6.94 -12.87
C ARG A 274 5.93 7.49 -11.55
N ILE A 275 6.55 7.19 -10.41
CA ILE A 275 6.21 7.83 -9.13
C ILE A 275 7.05 9.08 -8.85
N SER A 276 7.97 9.44 -9.75
CA SER A 276 8.79 10.65 -9.60
C SER A 276 7.95 11.92 -9.74
N LEU A 277 8.36 12.99 -9.05
CA LEU A 277 7.74 14.31 -9.16
C LEU A 277 7.74 14.83 -10.61
N SER A 278 8.80 14.55 -11.39
CA SER A 278 8.85 14.95 -12.81
C SER A 278 7.81 14.24 -13.66
N TRP A 279 7.53 12.97 -13.36
CA TRP A 279 6.41 12.28 -13.99
C TRP A 279 5.11 12.94 -13.55
N GLN A 280 4.88 13.10 -12.25
CA GLN A 280 3.62 13.70 -11.77
C GLN A 280 3.32 15.07 -12.39
N LEU A 281 4.33 15.95 -12.48
CA LEU A 281 4.19 17.28 -13.10
C LEU A 281 3.93 17.21 -14.61
N CYS A 282 4.61 16.30 -15.34
CA CYS A 282 4.39 16.15 -16.78
C CYS A 282 2.98 15.61 -17.09
N TRP A 283 2.42 14.73 -16.26
CA TRP A 283 1.05 14.24 -16.47
C TRP A 283 0.02 15.27 -16.01
N ALA A 284 0.30 16.06 -14.96
CA ALA A 284 -0.53 17.20 -14.59
C ALA A 284 -0.63 18.22 -15.73
N GLY A 285 0.51 18.57 -16.34
CA GLY A 285 0.53 19.44 -17.52
C GLY A 285 -0.20 18.81 -18.71
N GLY A 286 -0.05 17.51 -18.93
CA GLY A 286 -0.77 16.76 -19.95
C GLY A 286 -2.29 16.85 -19.79
N ALA A 287 -2.81 16.72 -18.56
CA ALA A 287 -4.24 16.90 -18.28
C ALA A 287 -4.74 18.31 -18.63
N ILE A 288 -3.99 19.34 -18.25
CA ILE A 288 -4.33 20.75 -18.51
C ILE A 288 -4.32 21.03 -20.01
N VAL A 289 -3.24 20.68 -20.70
CA VAL A 289 -3.06 20.92 -22.14
C VAL A 289 -4.15 20.22 -22.94
N THR A 290 -4.44 18.96 -22.60
CA THR A 290 -5.43 18.17 -23.32
C THR A 290 -6.85 18.69 -23.08
N THR A 291 -7.18 19.09 -21.84
CA THR A 291 -8.48 19.70 -21.51
C THR A 291 -8.67 21.02 -22.24
N ALA A 292 -7.66 21.90 -22.21
CA ALA A 292 -7.71 23.18 -22.91
C ALA A 292 -7.86 22.97 -24.42
N ALA A 293 -7.07 22.08 -25.03
CA ALA A 293 -7.16 21.78 -26.45
C ALA A 293 -8.54 21.24 -26.84
N LEU A 294 -9.14 20.37 -26.01
CA LEU A 294 -10.49 19.86 -26.24
C LEU A 294 -11.53 20.99 -26.24
N LEU A 295 -11.49 21.87 -25.22
CA LEU A 295 -12.41 23.01 -25.11
C LEU A 295 -12.27 23.97 -26.30
N TYR A 296 -11.04 24.36 -26.64
CA TYR A 296 -10.79 25.23 -27.79
C TYR A 296 -11.20 24.58 -29.11
N THR A 297 -11.02 23.26 -29.27
CA THR A 297 -11.49 22.53 -30.46
C THR A 297 -12.99 22.71 -30.63
N TYR A 298 -13.78 22.53 -29.57
CA TYR A 298 -15.24 22.70 -29.64
C TYR A 298 -15.66 24.15 -29.93
N ILE A 299 -14.99 25.14 -29.33
CA ILE A 299 -15.26 26.55 -29.60
C ILE A 299 -14.99 26.86 -31.09
N ILE A 300 -13.84 26.44 -31.62
CA ILE A 300 -13.48 26.69 -33.03
C ILE A 300 -14.39 25.94 -33.99
N MET A 301 -14.83 24.73 -33.64
CA MET A 301 -15.74 23.95 -34.47
C MET A 301 -17.14 24.57 -34.59
N ALA A 302 -17.57 25.35 -33.59
CA ALA A 302 -18.87 26.03 -33.65
C ALA A 302 -18.96 27.02 -34.82
N ASP A 303 -17.84 27.66 -35.16
CA ASP A 303 -17.74 28.66 -36.24
C ASP A 303 -17.14 28.09 -37.54
N ALA A 304 -16.75 26.81 -37.55
CA ALA A 304 -16.05 26.20 -38.67
C ALA A 304 -17.01 25.82 -39.82
N SER A 305 -16.51 25.88 -41.06
CA SER A 305 -17.28 25.42 -42.22
C SER A 305 -17.57 23.91 -42.12
N ARG A 306 -18.71 23.48 -42.66
CA ARG A 306 -19.08 22.05 -42.68
C ARG A 306 -17.98 21.17 -43.29
N ASN A 307 -17.33 21.63 -44.36
CA ASN A 307 -16.24 20.89 -45.00
C ASN A 307 -15.05 20.75 -44.06
N THR A 308 -14.69 21.81 -43.33
CA THR A 308 -13.63 21.77 -42.32
C THR A 308 -13.94 20.77 -41.22
N VAL A 309 -15.17 20.76 -40.69
CA VAL A 309 -15.55 19.82 -39.63
C VAL A 309 -15.54 18.38 -40.13
N LEU A 310 -16.03 18.11 -41.35
CA LEU A 310 -15.97 16.78 -41.95
C LEU A 310 -14.53 16.31 -42.18
N MET A 311 -13.64 17.19 -42.66
CA MET A 311 -12.22 16.87 -42.81
C MET A 311 -11.57 16.55 -41.47
N TRP A 312 -11.80 17.39 -40.45
CA TRP A 312 -11.30 17.14 -39.09
C TRP A 312 -11.81 15.81 -38.56
N ALA A 313 -13.12 15.54 -38.64
CA ALA A 313 -13.72 14.30 -38.17
C ALA A 313 -13.12 13.07 -38.89
N GLY A 314 -12.89 13.17 -40.21
CA GLY A 314 -12.22 12.13 -40.99
C GLY A 314 -10.81 11.83 -40.48
N PHE A 315 -10.00 12.86 -40.19
CA PHE A 315 -8.70 12.68 -39.55
C PHE A 315 -8.83 12.06 -38.15
N GLN A 316 -9.77 12.52 -37.33
CA GLN A 316 -9.94 11.98 -35.98
C GLN A 316 -10.28 10.48 -35.98
N LEU A 317 -11.12 10.02 -36.92
CA LEU A 317 -11.45 8.60 -37.12
C LEU A 317 -10.25 7.80 -37.64
N LEU A 318 -9.49 8.38 -38.57
CA LEU A 318 -8.25 7.77 -39.07
C LEU A 318 -7.24 7.59 -37.92
N TRP A 319 -7.03 8.63 -37.10
CA TRP A 319 -6.13 8.56 -35.95
C TRP A 319 -6.61 7.61 -34.87
N LEU A 320 -7.92 7.54 -34.61
CA LEU A 320 -8.50 6.57 -33.69
C LEU A 320 -8.20 5.14 -34.16
N SER A 321 -8.43 4.85 -35.45
CA SER A 321 -8.18 3.54 -36.04
C SER A 321 -6.70 3.18 -36.00
N ALA A 322 -5.83 4.11 -36.39
CA ALA A 322 -4.39 3.93 -36.33
C ALA A 322 -3.88 3.75 -34.89
N ARG A 323 -4.43 4.49 -33.92
CA ARG A 323 -4.11 4.34 -32.49
C ARG A 323 -4.48 2.94 -31.98
N ILE A 324 -5.68 2.45 -32.30
CA ILE A 324 -6.10 1.09 -31.93
C ILE A 324 -5.16 0.05 -32.56
N LEU A 325 -4.82 0.22 -33.83
CA LEU A 325 -3.87 -0.66 -34.52
C LEU A 325 -2.50 -0.64 -33.83
N VAL A 326 -1.93 0.54 -33.54
CA VAL A 326 -0.66 0.67 -32.82
C VAL A 326 -0.74 0.03 -31.44
N TYR A 327 -1.86 0.16 -30.72
CA TYR A 327 -2.04 -0.47 -29.41
C TYR A 327 -1.91 -1.99 -29.45
N HIS A 328 -2.48 -2.62 -30.47
CA HIS A 328 -2.42 -4.07 -30.62
C HIS A 328 -1.12 -4.56 -31.28
N LEU A 329 -0.51 -3.77 -32.15
CA LEU A 329 0.75 -4.14 -32.80
C LEU A 329 1.97 -3.94 -31.90
N THR A 330 1.94 -2.93 -31.03
CA THR A 330 3.05 -2.67 -30.12
C THR A 330 2.99 -3.61 -28.93
N GLU A 331 4.13 -4.27 -28.67
CA GLU A 331 4.29 -5.07 -27.47
C GLU A 331 4.01 -4.21 -26.23
N PRO A 332 3.42 -4.79 -25.17
CA PRO A 332 3.38 -4.13 -23.87
C PRO A 332 4.79 -3.65 -23.53
N ALA A 333 4.88 -2.51 -22.87
CA ALA A 333 6.15 -2.05 -22.33
C ALA A 333 6.67 -3.15 -21.40
N THR A 334 7.55 -4.01 -21.93
CA THR A 334 8.29 -4.93 -21.09
C THR A 334 9.03 -4.07 -20.08
N PRO A 335 9.00 -4.41 -18.79
CA PRO A 335 9.70 -3.65 -17.78
C PRO A 335 11.10 -3.35 -18.30
N LEU A 336 11.43 -2.06 -18.41
CA LEU A 336 12.58 -1.51 -19.15
C LEU A 336 13.95 -2.00 -18.66
N LEU A 337 13.96 -2.89 -17.68
CA LEU A 337 15.08 -3.71 -17.33
C LEU A 337 14.54 -5.14 -17.14
N ARG A 338 15.03 -6.10 -17.94
CA ARG A 338 15.04 -7.50 -17.48
C ARG A 338 15.98 -7.56 -16.29
N ARG A 339 15.39 -7.41 -15.10
CA ARG A 339 16.03 -7.30 -13.80
C ARG A 339 16.27 -8.70 -13.29
N ASN A 340 17.52 -9.04 -13.01
CA ASN A 340 17.86 -10.34 -12.46
C ASN A 340 17.81 -10.23 -10.95
N CYS A 341 16.95 -11.03 -10.33
CA CYS A 341 17.02 -11.25 -8.90
C CYS A 341 17.96 -12.43 -8.64
N SER A 342 18.89 -12.25 -7.71
CA SER A 342 19.72 -13.34 -7.22
C SER A 342 19.07 -13.93 -5.97
N LEU A 343 18.81 -15.23 -5.98
CA LEU A 343 18.36 -15.93 -4.78
C LEU A 343 19.50 -16.01 -3.77
N ARG A 344 19.25 -15.59 -2.54
CA ARG A 344 20.16 -15.70 -1.40
C ARG A 344 19.43 -16.36 -0.24
N PRO A 345 19.94 -17.49 0.29
CA PRO A 345 19.46 -18.01 1.57
C PRO A 345 19.65 -16.98 2.67
N TYR A 346 18.69 -16.87 3.58
CA TYR A 346 18.68 -15.86 4.64
C TYR A 346 19.97 -15.81 5.47
N GLN A 347 20.50 -16.97 5.83
CA GLN A 347 21.71 -17.09 6.66
C GLN A 347 22.96 -16.58 5.95
N THR A 348 22.93 -16.46 4.62
CA THR A 348 24.06 -15.95 3.81
C THR A 348 24.01 -14.44 3.60
N LEU A 349 22.91 -13.77 4.02
CA LEU A 349 22.77 -12.33 3.90
C LEU A 349 23.70 -11.61 4.87
N SER A 350 24.20 -10.45 4.45
CA SER A 350 24.89 -9.50 5.31
C SER A 350 23.94 -8.96 6.38
N THR A 351 24.49 -8.47 7.50
CA THR A 351 23.71 -7.87 8.61
C THR A 351 22.78 -6.76 8.12
N ASP A 352 23.24 -5.90 7.20
CA ASP A 352 22.41 -4.83 6.62
C ASP A 352 21.18 -5.39 5.87
N LEU A 353 21.36 -6.41 5.03
CA LEU A 353 20.25 -7.02 4.30
C LEU A 353 19.28 -7.76 5.23
N ARG A 354 19.78 -8.40 6.30
CA ARG A 354 18.92 -9.00 7.33
C ARG A 354 18.09 -7.93 8.04
N MET A 355 18.70 -6.80 8.40
CA MET A 355 17.98 -5.67 9.01
C MET A 355 16.87 -5.11 8.10
N ARG A 356 17.06 -5.13 6.78
CA ARG A 356 16.01 -4.77 5.82
C ARG A 356 14.85 -5.76 5.81
N VAL A 357 15.12 -7.06 5.93
CA VAL A 357 14.06 -8.09 6.09
C VAL A 357 13.31 -7.90 7.42
N VAL A 358 14.03 -7.61 8.51
CA VAL A 358 13.41 -7.27 9.80
C VAL A 358 12.54 -6.02 9.66
N ASN A 359 13.01 -4.98 8.95
CA ASN A 359 12.22 -3.78 8.72
C ASN A 359 10.92 -4.07 7.94
N LEU A 360 10.96 -4.93 6.92
CA LEU A 360 9.76 -5.40 6.22
C LEU A 360 8.81 -6.17 7.15
N THR A 361 9.37 -7.01 8.03
CA THR A 361 8.61 -7.80 9.02
C THR A 361 7.88 -6.88 10.01
N LEU A 362 8.56 -5.86 10.53
CA LEU A 362 7.96 -4.90 11.45
C LEU A 362 6.97 -3.96 10.75
N ALA A 363 7.22 -3.60 9.47
CA ALA A 363 6.27 -2.86 8.67
C ALA A 363 4.99 -3.68 8.42
N LEU A 364 5.10 -5.00 8.25
CA LEU A 364 3.94 -5.89 8.18
C LEU A 364 3.18 -5.93 9.52
N GLY A 365 3.88 -6.04 10.65
CA GLY A 365 3.27 -5.94 11.98
C GLY A 365 2.53 -4.61 12.17
N GLN A 366 3.14 -3.49 11.78
CA GLN A 366 2.53 -2.16 11.83
C GLN A 366 1.29 -2.08 10.93
N SER A 367 1.31 -2.67 9.73
CA SER A 367 0.15 -2.76 8.85
C SER A 367 -1.04 -3.46 9.53
N GLN A 368 -0.78 -4.58 10.22
CA GLN A 368 -1.81 -5.35 10.91
C GLN A 368 -2.50 -4.57 12.04
N THR A 369 -1.80 -3.65 12.71
CA THR A 369 -2.42 -2.80 13.75
C THR A 369 -3.58 -1.96 13.23
N ALA A 370 -3.54 -1.55 11.94
CA ALA A 370 -4.61 -0.77 11.34
C ALA A 370 -5.92 -1.56 11.24
N PHE A 371 -5.83 -2.88 11.06
CA PHE A 371 -6.98 -3.79 10.95
C PHE A 371 -7.25 -4.55 12.25
N HIS A 372 -6.51 -4.27 13.31
CA HIS A 372 -6.66 -4.96 14.58
C HIS A 372 -7.99 -4.57 15.25
N PRO A 373 -8.78 -5.51 15.80
CA PRO A 373 -10.06 -5.21 16.47
C PRO A 373 -9.93 -4.21 17.63
N ARG A 374 -8.74 -4.13 18.24
CA ARG A 374 -8.39 -3.16 19.30
C ARG A 374 -8.18 -1.74 18.78
N GLY A 375 -7.99 -1.56 17.48
CA GLY A 375 -7.73 -0.28 16.84
C GLY A 375 -6.25 0.14 16.89
N TYR A 376 -5.84 0.87 15.85
CA TYR A 376 -4.47 1.36 15.64
C TYR A 376 -3.90 2.14 16.84
N ALA A 377 -4.71 2.99 17.47
CA ALA A 377 -4.26 3.86 18.56
C ALA A 377 -3.73 3.09 19.77
N GLN A 378 -4.24 1.87 20.03
CA GLN A 378 -3.82 1.04 21.16
C GLN A 378 -2.40 0.49 21.01
N TYR A 379 -1.86 0.52 19.79
CA TYR A 379 -0.53 0.05 19.44
C TYR A 379 0.48 1.19 19.21
N ALA A 380 0.09 2.44 19.46
CA ALA A 380 0.96 3.59 19.17
C ALA A 380 2.28 3.59 19.97
N GLY A 381 2.32 2.90 21.12
CA GLY A 381 3.53 2.74 21.94
C GLY A 381 4.43 1.55 21.56
N ASP A 382 4.01 0.70 20.62
CA ASP A 382 4.76 -0.48 20.22
C ASP A 382 5.99 -0.13 19.37
N ALA A 383 7.04 -0.92 19.52
CA ALA A 383 8.29 -0.77 18.80
C ALA A 383 8.19 -1.41 17.41
N PHE A 384 7.91 -0.58 16.40
CA PHE A 384 7.98 -1.01 14.99
C PHE A 384 9.30 -0.67 14.32
N SER A 385 10.23 0.05 14.94
CA SER A 385 11.51 0.42 14.32
C SER A 385 12.52 -0.72 14.41
N SER A 386 13.19 -1.06 13.30
CA SER A 386 14.24 -2.09 13.30
C SER A 386 15.40 -1.72 14.22
N ASN A 387 15.74 -0.43 14.36
CA ASN A 387 16.77 0.03 15.29
C ASN A 387 16.34 -0.12 16.76
N ALA A 388 15.06 0.18 17.06
CA ALA A 388 14.52 -0.04 18.40
C ALA A 388 14.46 -1.53 18.74
N VAL A 389 14.15 -2.38 17.76
CA VAL A 389 14.12 -3.83 17.90
C VAL A 389 15.53 -4.44 17.94
N HIS A 390 16.52 -3.86 17.26
CA HIS A 390 17.92 -4.26 17.41
C HIS A 390 18.43 -3.97 18.82
N LEU A 391 17.97 -2.88 19.45
CA LEU A 391 18.24 -2.60 20.85
C LEU A 391 17.70 -3.72 21.76
N VAL A 392 16.53 -4.32 21.44
CA VAL A 392 15.97 -5.50 22.14
C VAL A 392 16.97 -6.66 22.15
N MET A 393 17.69 -6.90 21.06
CA MET A 393 18.65 -8.00 20.93
C MET A 393 20.01 -7.73 21.58
N GLN A 394 20.40 -6.48 21.71
CA GLN A 394 21.64 -6.09 22.40
C GLN A 394 21.51 -6.13 23.93
N THR A 395 20.31 -6.39 24.46
CA THR A 395 20.07 -6.58 25.89
C THR A 395 20.52 -7.97 26.35
N ARG A 396 20.76 -8.17 27.66
CA ARG A 396 21.01 -9.52 28.19
C ARG A 396 19.75 -10.37 27.97
N THR A 397 19.85 -11.32 27.06
CA THR A 397 18.74 -12.13 26.52
C THR A 397 18.80 -13.58 27.00
N SER A 398 19.11 -13.81 28.28
CA SER A 398 19.26 -15.19 28.79
C SER A 398 18.21 -15.65 29.79
N GLU A 399 17.26 -14.80 30.19
CA GLU A 399 16.28 -15.20 31.19
C GLU A 399 14.87 -15.02 30.60
N ASP A 400 14.12 -16.13 30.47
CA ASP A 400 12.67 -16.12 30.19
C ASP A 400 11.83 -15.49 31.32
N VAL A 401 12.54 -14.92 32.29
CA VAL A 401 12.07 -14.47 33.59
C VAL A 401 12.86 -13.22 33.95
N PHE A 402 12.21 -12.23 34.55
CA PHE A 402 12.84 -11.02 35.05
C PHE A 402 13.45 -11.25 36.44
N PRO A 403 14.75 -10.97 36.67
CA PRO A 403 15.35 -11.20 37.97
C PRO A 403 14.91 -10.14 38.98
N LEU A 404 14.31 -10.54 40.09
CA LEU A 404 14.02 -9.64 41.22
C LEU A 404 15.24 -9.55 42.14
N HIS A 405 15.68 -8.33 42.47
CA HIS A 405 16.91 -8.09 43.24
C HIS A 405 16.86 -8.57 44.70
N HIS A 406 15.66 -8.86 45.24
CA HIS A 406 15.47 -9.38 46.58
C HIS A 406 14.47 -10.54 46.57
N PRO A 407 14.68 -11.60 47.39
CA PRO A 407 13.63 -12.57 47.66
C PRO A 407 12.51 -11.84 48.40
N VAL A 408 11.54 -11.33 47.65
CA VAL A 408 10.40 -10.64 48.22
C VAL A 408 9.59 -11.67 48.99
N SER A 409 9.52 -11.50 50.31
CA SER A 409 8.53 -12.17 51.14
C SER A 409 7.16 -11.74 50.63
N VAL A 410 6.50 -12.62 49.87
CA VAL A 410 5.21 -12.41 49.21
C VAL A 410 4.05 -12.17 50.20
N ALA A 411 4.34 -12.15 51.50
CA ALA A 411 3.36 -12.04 52.58
C ALA A 411 2.72 -10.65 52.76
N SER A 412 3.14 -9.60 52.02
CA SER A 412 2.51 -8.28 52.09
C SER A 412 2.00 -7.81 50.73
N ASP A 413 0.68 -7.61 50.63
CA ASP A 413 -0.09 -7.19 49.43
C ASP A 413 0.32 -5.85 48.78
N SER A 414 1.40 -5.20 49.24
CA SER A 414 1.74 -3.81 48.94
C SER A 414 3.18 -3.56 48.46
N THR A 415 3.95 -4.57 48.05
CA THR A 415 5.29 -4.33 47.51
C THR A 415 5.22 -3.83 46.06
N ALA A 416 5.06 -2.51 45.90
CA ALA A 416 5.19 -1.82 44.62
C ALA A 416 6.67 -1.73 44.22
N THR A 417 7.01 -2.22 43.04
CA THR A 417 8.34 -2.06 42.43
C THR A 417 8.21 -1.12 41.24
N ARG A 418 9.17 -0.21 41.07
CA ARG A 418 9.22 0.67 39.89
C ARG A 418 10.10 0.04 38.83
N ILE A 419 9.63 0.01 37.59
CA ILE A 419 10.41 -0.38 36.41
C ILE A 419 10.37 0.75 35.39
N GLU A 420 11.28 0.72 34.42
CA GLU A 420 11.28 1.62 33.27
C GLU A 420 11.20 0.81 31.98
N ILE A 421 10.09 0.97 31.24
CA ILE A 421 9.88 0.34 29.95
C ILE A 421 10.54 1.19 28.87
N ILE A 422 11.39 0.54 28.09
CA ILE A 422 12.14 1.16 26.99
C ILE A 422 11.49 0.87 25.65
N ALA A 423 10.97 -0.35 25.47
CA ALA A 423 10.29 -0.77 24.24
C ALA A 423 9.36 -1.95 24.53
N VAL A 424 8.30 -2.08 23.72
CA VAL A 424 7.43 -3.26 23.70
C VAL A 424 7.28 -3.74 22.27
N VAL A 425 7.59 -5.01 22.01
CA VAL A 425 7.31 -5.66 20.72
C VAL A 425 6.04 -6.45 20.87
N GLY A 426 5.01 -6.06 20.14
CA GLY A 426 3.68 -6.59 20.26
C GLY A 426 3.35 -7.84 19.46
N ASP A 427 2.27 -8.52 19.85
CA ASP A 427 1.55 -9.57 19.11
C ASP A 427 1.58 -9.41 17.58
N THR A 428 1.26 -8.25 17.01
CA THR A 428 1.26 -8.04 15.55
C THR A 428 2.65 -8.19 14.92
N SER A 429 3.69 -7.68 15.58
CA SER A 429 5.08 -7.81 15.12
C SER A 429 5.63 -9.22 15.35
N LEU A 430 5.27 -9.84 16.47
CA LEU A 430 5.67 -11.22 16.77
C LEU A 430 4.97 -12.20 15.83
N ALA A 431 3.69 -12.02 15.53
CA ALA A 431 2.95 -12.81 14.53
C ALA A 431 3.55 -12.66 13.13
N ALA A 432 3.94 -11.44 12.74
CA ALA A 432 4.66 -11.21 11.49
C ALA A 432 6.00 -11.96 11.47
N ALA A 433 6.78 -11.92 12.56
CA ALA A 433 8.04 -12.66 12.68
C ALA A 433 7.84 -14.18 12.58
N MET A 434 6.82 -14.73 13.26
CA MET A 434 6.46 -16.16 13.20
C MET A 434 6.11 -16.60 11.78
N TRP A 435 5.31 -15.80 11.06
CA TRP A 435 5.01 -16.07 9.65
C TRP A 435 6.26 -15.97 8.76
N MET A 436 7.15 -15.02 9.03
CA MET A 436 8.39 -14.84 8.27
C MET A 436 9.33 -16.04 8.37
N VAL A 437 9.47 -16.63 9.56
CA VAL A 437 10.26 -17.86 9.77
C VAL A 437 9.55 -19.11 9.28
N GLY A 438 8.29 -19.00 8.82
CA GLY A 438 7.51 -20.10 8.28
C GLY A 438 6.88 -21.01 9.34
N SER A 439 6.61 -20.48 10.54
CA SER A 439 5.95 -21.21 11.62
C SER A 439 4.48 -21.53 11.32
N ASP A 440 3.98 -22.61 11.89
CA ASP A 440 2.58 -23.03 11.88
C ASP A 440 1.73 -22.28 12.92
N ILE A 441 2.36 -21.61 13.88
CA ILE A 441 1.69 -20.81 14.92
C ILE A 441 0.95 -19.63 14.28
N GLY A 442 -0.36 -19.55 14.54
CA GLY A 442 -1.25 -18.59 13.92
C GLY A 442 -1.27 -17.23 14.64
N PRO A 443 -1.79 -16.18 13.98
CA PRO A 443 -1.97 -14.86 14.60
C PRO A 443 -2.84 -14.87 15.87
N MET A 444 -3.82 -15.77 15.95
CA MET A 444 -4.70 -15.91 17.13
C MET A 444 -4.00 -16.55 18.34
N ASP A 445 -3.00 -17.41 18.09
CA ASP A 445 -2.14 -17.97 19.15
C ASP A 445 -1.20 -16.89 19.67
N MET A 446 -0.68 -16.07 18.76
CA MET A 446 0.14 -14.90 19.08
C MET A 446 -0.66 -13.75 19.69
N TYR A 447 -1.98 -13.84 19.75
CA TYR A 447 -2.82 -12.83 20.35
C TYR A 447 -2.50 -12.73 21.85
N ASP A 448 -2.35 -11.50 22.36
CA ASP A 448 -1.92 -11.19 23.73
C ASP A 448 -0.43 -11.43 24.03
N THR A 449 0.36 -11.85 23.05
CA THR A 449 1.80 -11.96 23.22
C THR A 449 2.49 -10.60 23.17
N CYS A 450 3.60 -10.49 23.89
CA CYS A 450 4.54 -9.39 23.74
C CYS A 450 5.92 -9.74 24.27
N VAL A 451 6.90 -8.94 23.89
CA VAL A 451 8.22 -8.89 24.51
C VAL A 451 8.42 -7.49 25.07
N VAL A 452 8.72 -7.39 26.35
CA VAL A 452 8.96 -6.12 27.02
C VAL A 452 10.47 -5.93 27.20
N VAL A 453 10.97 -4.77 26.81
CA VAL A 453 12.32 -4.32 27.14
C VAL A 453 12.24 -3.31 28.26
N LEU A 454 12.90 -3.62 29.37
CA LEU A 454 12.82 -2.81 30.57
C LEU A 454 14.15 -2.74 31.32
N THR A 455 14.26 -1.75 32.20
CA THR A 455 15.26 -1.65 33.25
C THR A 455 14.56 -1.56 34.61
N ALA A 456 15.29 -1.89 35.68
CA ALA A 456 14.78 -1.71 37.04
C ALA A 456 15.85 -1.13 37.97
N PRO A 457 15.43 -0.47 39.07
CA PRO A 457 16.32 -0.02 40.13
C PRO A 457 17.17 -1.17 40.66
N GLY A 458 18.46 -0.90 40.88
CA GLY A 458 19.44 -1.89 41.37
C GLY A 458 20.31 -2.49 40.27
N TYR A 459 19.85 -2.53 39.01
CA TYR A 459 20.58 -3.19 37.92
C TYR A 459 21.54 -2.28 37.11
N SER A 460 22.03 -1.17 37.66
CA SER A 460 23.01 -0.27 37.02
C SER A 460 22.72 0.08 35.53
N GLY A 461 21.45 0.27 35.15
CA GLY A 461 21.07 0.57 33.77
C GLY A 461 21.10 -0.62 32.80
N GLN A 462 21.23 -1.84 33.30
CA GLN A 462 21.14 -3.06 32.51
C GLN A 462 19.72 -3.21 31.92
N LEU A 463 19.67 -3.51 30.62
CA LEU A 463 18.45 -3.78 29.89
C LEU A 463 18.12 -5.27 29.90
N PHE A 464 16.84 -5.60 30.06
CA PHE A 464 16.28 -6.95 30.02
C PHE A 464 15.23 -7.03 28.92
N SER A 465 15.27 -8.09 28.11
CA SER A 465 14.21 -8.44 27.15
C SER A 465 13.49 -9.69 27.65
N VAL A 466 12.26 -9.52 28.11
CA VAL A 466 11.50 -10.58 28.78
C VAL A 466 10.20 -10.85 28.01
N PRO A 467 9.93 -12.10 27.60
CA PRO A 467 8.61 -12.48 27.11
C PRO A 467 7.55 -12.20 28.18
N ALA A 468 6.40 -11.68 27.76
CA ALA A 468 5.32 -11.34 28.68
C ALA A 468 3.95 -11.55 28.04
N ALA A 469 2.92 -11.59 28.86
CA ALA A 469 1.54 -11.53 28.39
C ALA A 469 1.01 -10.11 28.51
N ARG A 470 0.28 -9.63 27.50
CA ARG A 470 -0.44 -8.35 27.56
C ARG A 470 -1.87 -8.50 27.07
N VAL A 471 -2.81 -7.89 27.76
CA VAL A 471 -4.22 -7.92 27.36
C VAL A 471 -4.82 -6.53 27.42
N LEU A 472 -5.74 -6.25 26.51
CA LEU A 472 -6.53 -5.04 26.56
C LEU A 472 -7.81 -5.34 27.34
N SER A 473 -7.93 -4.77 28.54
CA SER A 473 -9.15 -4.82 29.33
C SER A 473 -10.04 -3.63 28.96
N GLY A 474 -11.36 -3.83 28.97
CA GLY A 474 -12.32 -2.75 28.78
C GLY A 474 -13.43 -2.78 29.82
N THR A 475 -14.00 -1.62 30.14
CA THR A 475 -15.23 -1.56 30.96
C THR A 475 -16.45 -1.63 30.05
N VAL A 476 -17.30 -2.63 30.26
CA VAL A 476 -18.65 -2.62 29.67
C VAL A 476 -19.48 -1.62 30.49
N PRO A 477 -20.23 -0.69 29.88
CA PRO A 477 -21.21 0.11 30.61
C PRO A 477 -22.14 -0.86 31.33
N TYR A 478 -22.15 -0.83 32.65
CA TYR A 478 -23.09 -1.62 33.42
C TYR A 478 -24.50 -1.12 33.07
N ASP A 479 -25.36 -2.00 32.57
CA ASP A 479 -26.80 -1.78 32.67
C ASP A 479 -27.16 -1.88 34.16
N GLU A 480 -27.68 -0.81 34.75
CA GLU A 480 -28.05 -0.72 36.17
C GLU A 480 -29.25 -1.58 36.57
N ASP A 481 -29.55 -2.66 35.83
CA ASP A 481 -30.53 -3.66 36.24
C ASP A 481 -29.94 -4.51 37.38
N LEU A 482 -30.09 -3.97 38.60
CA LEU A 482 -29.65 -4.51 39.89
C LEU A 482 -30.18 -5.93 40.21
N GLU A 483 -31.12 -6.46 39.41
CA GLU A 483 -31.71 -7.79 39.59
C GLU A 483 -31.07 -8.90 38.74
N LYS A 484 -30.17 -8.58 37.80
CA LYS A 484 -29.37 -9.62 37.12
C LYS A 484 -28.08 -9.87 37.89
N GLU A 485 -28.00 -11.05 38.49
CA GLU A 485 -26.76 -11.60 39.02
C GLU A 485 -25.75 -11.73 37.86
N ASN A 486 -24.97 -10.67 37.63
CA ASN A 486 -24.03 -10.60 36.51
C ASN A 486 -22.83 -11.50 36.83
N GLY A 487 -22.91 -12.75 36.39
CA GLY A 487 -21.80 -13.69 36.42
C GLY A 487 -20.57 -13.16 35.68
N PRO A 488 -19.41 -13.81 35.83
CA PRO A 488 -18.17 -13.36 35.22
C PRO A 488 -18.29 -13.31 33.68
N VAL A 489 -17.91 -12.17 33.10
CA VAL A 489 -18.00 -11.94 31.65
C VAL A 489 -16.62 -12.12 31.02
N PHE A 490 -16.53 -13.02 30.04
CA PHE A 490 -15.30 -13.27 29.29
C PHE A 490 -15.53 -12.93 27.82
N ILE A 491 -14.76 -11.98 27.30
CA ILE A 491 -14.85 -11.56 25.90
C ILE A 491 -13.82 -12.37 25.10
N PRO A 492 -14.23 -13.08 24.03
CA PRO A 492 -13.30 -13.86 23.23
C PRO A 492 -12.29 -12.98 22.50
N LYS A 493 -11.12 -13.55 22.20
CA LYS A 493 -10.07 -12.89 21.42
C LYS A 493 -10.62 -12.43 20.06
N GLY A 494 -10.15 -11.27 19.59
CA GLY A 494 -10.51 -10.75 18.26
C GLY A 494 -11.83 -9.97 18.18
N VAL A 495 -12.52 -9.77 19.32
CA VAL A 495 -13.70 -8.89 19.38
C VAL A 495 -13.25 -7.44 19.65
N PRO A 496 -13.92 -6.42 19.06
CA PRO A 496 -13.67 -5.02 19.41
C PRO A 496 -13.94 -4.74 20.90
N HIS A 497 -13.09 -3.93 21.53
CA HIS A 497 -13.24 -3.57 22.95
C HIS A 497 -14.05 -2.27 23.15
N PRO A 498 -14.72 -2.10 24.31
CA PRO A 498 -15.49 -0.89 24.67
C PRO A 498 -14.59 0.34 24.97
N GLU A 499 -15.23 1.49 25.25
CA GLU A 499 -14.64 2.84 25.18
C GLU A 499 -13.49 3.15 26.16
N ILE A 500 -13.48 2.58 27.37
CA ILE A 500 -12.38 2.77 28.34
C ILE A 500 -11.51 1.52 28.32
N VAL A 501 -10.25 1.70 27.93
CA VAL A 501 -9.30 0.61 27.73
C VAL A 501 -8.06 0.76 28.61
N THR A 502 -7.68 -0.35 29.24
CA THR A 502 -6.48 -0.48 30.06
C THR A 502 -5.67 -1.67 29.58
N TRP A 503 -4.41 -1.43 29.23
CA TRP A 503 -3.47 -2.51 28.98
C TRP A 503 -3.01 -3.11 30.31
N TRP A 504 -3.15 -4.42 30.47
CA TRP A 504 -2.55 -5.18 31.56
C TRP A 504 -1.35 -5.95 31.03
N TYR A 505 -0.27 -5.99 31.80
CA TYR A 505 0.95 -6.72 31.51
C TYR A 505 1.28 -7.64 32.69
N TRP A 506 1.64 -8.89 32.37
CA TRP A 506 2.17 -9.85 33.33
C TRP A 506 3.54 -10.32 32.86
N ILE A 507 4.57 -9.94 33.62
CA ILE A 507 5.98 -10.23 33.33
C ILE A 507 6.47 -11.28 34.34
N PRO A 508 6.91 -12.46 33.91
CA PRO A 508 7.33 -13.52 34.82
C PRO A 508 8.59 -13.11 35.59
N CYS A 509 8.63 -13.38 36.90
CA CYS A 509 9.79 -13.15 37.78
C CYS A 509 10.30 -14.43 38.45
N SER A 510 9.45 -15.46 38.50
CA SER A 510 9.81 -16.86 38.77
C SER A 510 8.72 -17.75 38.20
N SER A 511 8.72 -19.05 38.51
CA SER A 511 7.69 -20.00 38.07
C SER A 511 6.26 -19.68 38.56
N SER A 512 6.14 -18.90 39.64
CA SER A 512 4.86 -18.59 40.28
C SER A 512 4.73 -17.14 40.77
N VAL A 513 5.65 -16.26 40.36
CA VAL A 513 5.70 -14.86 40.76
C VAL A 513 5.79 -13.97 39.53
N TRP A 514 5.03 -12.89 39.54
CA TRP A 514 4.82 -12.01 38.39
C TRP A 514 4.92 -10.55 38.78
N LEU A 515 5.42 -9.72 37.88
CA LEU A 515 5.17 -8.28 37.90
C LEU A 515 3.90 -8.00 37.11
N GLU A 516 2.90 -7.47 37.80
CA GLU A 516 1.66 -6.98 37.21
C GLU A 516 1.72 -5.45 37.07
N MET A 517 1.43 -4.98 35.86
CA MET A 517 1.37 -3.56 35.52
C MET A 517 0.09 -3.27 34.73
N SER A 518 -0.53 -2.12 34.98
CA SER A 518 -1.67 -1.63 34.21
C SER A 518 -1.41 -0.23 33.65
N ILE A 519 -1.71 -0.02 32.38
CA ILE A 519 -1.53 1.26 31.67
C ILE A 519 -2.87 1.68 31.08
N THR A 520 -3.43 2.75 31.62
CA THR A 520 -4.70 3.32 31.16
C THR A 520 -4.50 4.19 29.92
N ALA A 521 -5.57 4.37 29.14
CA ALA A 521 -5.56 5.27 28.00
C ALA A 521 -5.02 6.67 28.36
N GLY A 522 -4.10 7.18 27.54
CA GLY A 522 -3.46 8.49 27.73
C GLY A 522 -2.15 8.46 28.52
N VAL A 523 -1.84 7.36 29.23
CA VAL A 523 -0.53 7.16 29.86
C VAL A 523 0.44 6.58 28.81
N PRO A 524 1.63 7.19 28.61
CA PRO A 524 2.60 6.67 27.64
C PRO A 524 3.10 5.29 28.05
N LEU A 525 3.14 4.35 27.11
CA LEU A 525 3.64 2.98 27.34
C LEU A 525 5.13 2.97 27.73
N ILE A 526 5.93 3.82 27.08
CA ILE A 526 7.37 3.93 27.33
C ILE A 526 7.59 4.90 28.50
N GLY A 527 8.45 4.52 29.45
CA GLY A 527 8.78 5.31 30.63
C GLY A 527 8.68 4.53 31.94
N LYS A 528 8.63 5.26 33.06
CA LYS A 528 8.63 4.68 34.41
C LYS A 528 7.22 4.31 34.84
N HIS A 529 7.07 3.08 35.33
CA HIS A 529 5.79 2.52 35.77
C HIS A 529 5.91 1.84 37.12
N GLU A 530 4.83 1.89 37.90
CA GLU A 530 4.69 1.12 39.13
C GLU A 530 4.09 -0.24 38.82
N CYS A 531 4.70 -1.29 39.37
CA CYS A 531 4.30 -2.68 39.22
C CYS A 531 4.01 -3.29 40.58
N SER A 532 2.99 -4.12 40.64
CA SER A 532 2.70 -4.95 41.82
C SER A 532 3.25 -6.36 41.62
N ILE A 533 3.82 -6.93 42.67
CA ILE A 533 4.25 -8.33 42.66
C ILE A 533 3.06 -9.21 42.99
N ARG A 534 2.78 -10.21 42.15
CA ARG A 534 1.63 -11.11 42.27
C ARG A 534 2.02 -12.57 42.22
N THR A 535 1.30 -13.43 42.94
CA THR A 535 1.39 -14.89 42.78
C THR A 535 0.44 -15.42 41.72
N ASP A 536 0.65 -16.67 41.34
CA ASP A 536 -0.26 -17.46 40.50
C ASP A 536 -1.72 -17.44 41.03
N GLU A 537 -1.92 -17.60 42.35
CA GLU A 537 -3.24 -17.60 42.96
C GLU A 537 -3.91 -16.23 42.86
N GLN A 538 -3.14 -15.15 43.06
CA GLN A 538 -3.66 -13.78 42.98
C GLN A 538 -4.06 -13.40 41.54
N ILE A 539 -3.23 -13.76 40.55
CA ILE A 539 -3.59 -13.55 39.13
C ILE A 539 -4.80 -14.39 38.77
N THR A 540 -4.84 -15.66 39.15
CA THR A 540 -5.97 -16.55 38.85
C THR A 540 -7.26 -16.03 39.47
N ALA A 541 -7.25 -15.64 40.74
CA ALA A 541 -8.42 -15.07 41.41
C ALA A 541 -8.94 -13.80 40.70
N LYS A 542 -8.03 -12.98 40.18
CA LYS A 542 -8.37 -11.76 39.43
C LYS A 542 -8.96 -12.06 38.06
N LEU A 543 -8.39 -13.01 37.33
CA LEU A 543 -8.88 -13.42 36.00
C LEU A 543 -10.23 -14.13 36.12
N SER A 544 -10.36 -15.08 37.05
CA SER A 544 -11.58 -15.86 37.25
C SER A 544 -12.77 -15.01 37.69
N ALA A 545 -12.51 -13.83 38.29
CA ALA A 545 -13.55 -12.87 38.63
C ALA A 545 -14.25 -12.27 37.40
N GLY A 546 -13.68 -12.38 36.19
CA GLY A 546 -14.30 -11.93 34.94
C GLY A 546 -14.51 -10.41 34.86
N ARG A 547 -13.84 -9.62 35.71
CA ARG A 547 -14.02 -8.16 35.76
C ARG A 547 -13.22 -7.39 34.71
N LEU A 548 -12.22 -8.06 34.12
CA LEU A 548 -11.36 -7.45 33.10
C LEU A 548 -12.00 -7.49 31.70
N ASN A 549 -13.06 -8.28 31.50
CA ASN A 549 -13.72 -8.46 30.21
C ASN A 549 -12.73 -8.89 29.10
N ILE A 550 -11.93 -9.91 29.40
CA ILE A 550 -10.93 -10.49 28.49
C ILE A 550 -11.16 -11.99 28.36
N ALA A 551 -10.44 -12.63 27.44
CA ALA A 551 -10.59 -14.07 27.20
C ALA A 551 -9.96 -14.92 28.31
N LEU A 552 -8.90 -14.42 28.96
CA LEU A 552 -8.10 -15.19 29.91
C LEU A 552 -8.84 -15.41 31.24
N LYS A 553 -8.83 -16.66 31.72
CA LYS A 553 -9.58 -17.11 32.93
C LYS A 553 -8.69 -17.50 34.09
N SER A 554 -7.44 -17.88 33.83
CA SER A 554 -6.49 -18.34 34.85
C SER A 554 -5.04 -18.02 34.49
N VAL A 555 -4.14 -18.20 35.46
CA VAL A 555 -2.70 -18.00 35.22
C VAL A 555 -2.11 -19.05 34.27
N GLU A 556 -2.71 -20.24 34.15
CA GLU A 556 -2.28 -21.26 33.19
C GLU A 556 -2.40 -20.75 31.75
N GLU A 557 -3.48 -20.03 31.43
CA GLU A 557 -3.67 -19.42 30.11
C GLU A 557 -2.68 -18.25 29.90
N VAL A 558 -2.30 -17.53 30.96
CA VAL A 558 -1.22 -16.51 30.91
C VAL A 558 0.14 -17.18 30.62
N LYS A 559 0.42 -18.32 31.25
CA LYS A 559 1.64 -19.11 31.00
C LYS A 559 1.67 -19.67 29.57
N GLU A 560 0.53 -20.02 29.00
CA GLU A 560 0.42 -20.42 27.59
C GLU A 560 0.77 -19.26 26.66
N VAL A 561 0.19 -18.06 26.90
CA VAL A 561 0.56 -16.84 26.16
C VAL A 561 2.05 -16.55 26.28
N LEU A 562 2.63 -16.71 27.48
CA LEU A 562 4.06 -16.53 27.70
C LEU A 562 4.92 -17.48 26.85
N ALA A 563 4.51 -18.75 26.72
CA ALA A 563 5.20 -19.71 25.88
C ALA A 563 5.18 -19.29 24.39
N PHE A 564 4.08 -18.71 23.92
CA PHE A 564 4.02 -18.13 22.58
C PHE A 564 4.85 -16.85 22.44
N SER A 565 4.85 -15.97 23.45
CA SER A 565 5.73 -14.79 23.49
C SER A 565 7.21 -15.16 23.39
N ALA A 566 7.65 -16.23 24.08
CA ALA A 566 9.01 -16.73 24.00
C ALA A 566 9.36 -17.22 22.59
N LYS A 567 8.48 -18.02 21.96
CA LYS A 567 8.67 -18.45 20.55
C LYS A 567 8.73 -17.26 19.59
N GLY A 568 7.87 -16.26 19.79
CA GLY A 568 7.88 -15.02 19.00
C GLY A 568 9.17 -14.23 19.15
N ARG A 569 9.70 -14.12 20.38
CA ARG A 569 11.02 -13.53 20.65
C ARG A 569 12.10 -14.28 19.88
N ASP A 570 12.14 -15.59 19.99
CA ASP A 570 13.17 -16.42 19.36
C ASP A 570 13.12 -16.34 17.83
N ALA A 571 11.92 -16.28 17.23
CA ALA A 571 11.75 -16.04 15.80
C ALA A 571 12.29 -14.67 15.38
N LEU A 572 12.01 -13.62 16.18
CA LEU A 572 12.53 -12.28 15.91
C LEU A 572 14.06 -12.22 16.08
N SER A 573 14.62 -12.88 17.10
CA SER A 573 16.06 -13.03 17.30
C SER A 573 16.72 -13.74 16.13
N TYR A 574 16.12 -14.83 15.63
CA TYR A 574 16.61 -15.54 14.45
C TYR A 574 16.66 -14.64 13.21
N LEU A 575 15.67 -13.76 13.04
CA LEU A 575 15.71 -12.76 11.96
C LEU A 575 16.83 -11.73 12.20
N LEU A 576 17.09 -11.31 13.42
CA LEU A 576 18.11 -10.30 13.67
C LEU A 576 19.54 -10.83 13.47
N GLY A 577 19.75 -12.13 13.60
CA GLY A 577 20.98 -12.83 13.18
C GLY A 577 21.86 -13.29 14.32
#